data_AF-A0A4U1X394-F1
#
_entry.id   AF-A0A4U1X394-F1
#
_cell.length_a   1.000
_cell.length_b   1.000
_cell.length_c   1.000
_cell.angle_alpha   90.00
_cell.angle_beta   90.00
_cell.angle_gamma   90.00
#
_symmetry.space_group_name_H-M   'P 1'
#
loop_
_entity.id
_entity.type
_entity.pdbx_description
1 polymer ?
#
loop_
_entity_poly.entity_id
_entity_poly.type
_entity_poly.pdbx_seq_one_letter_code
_entity_poly.pdbx_strand_id
1 'polypeptide(L)'
;MKKNKTVTTEDILLKLCQSVSSVLTSATASQVSYSAMVQKINKTSLKPDFGCFVLFDGGFSGLVVINFTSKAALEIYTNYMRNMGMPENELAVLHTSDEVGDVLGELMNQLVGDFTNKIRKELQTNITQNQPKMLALNKQVNLSVDTNLDRPQARRVTFSTANNNIFYLELAMDKTEFIQLEEFEIAEDECPDSILEATQKKMQEANKPAQSSGNDSAADLLDELGI
;
A
#
# COMPACT_ATOMS: atom_id res chain seq x y z
N MET A 1 29.75 14.87 -14.75
CA MET A 1 29.09 14.97 -13.43
C MET A 1 27.73 14.30 -13.55
N LYS A 2 27.53 13.13 -12.94
CA LYS A 2 26.18 12.55 -12.81
C LYS A 2 25.35 13.55 -12.00
N LYS A 3 24.17 13.94 -12.49
CA LYS A 3 23.26 14.78 -11.71
C LYS A 3 22.75 13.93 -10.54
N ASN A 4 22.93 14.40 -9.32
CA ASN A 4 22.33 13.76 -8.15
C ASN A 4 20.81 13.71 -8.34
N LYS A 5 20.19 12.57 -8.01
CA LYS A 5 18.74 12.42 -8.05
C LYS A 5 18.13 13.32 -6.97
N THR A 6 17.22 14.19 -7.36
CA THR A 6 16.41 14.98 -6.43
C THR A 6 14.99 14.45 -6.47
N VAL A 7 14.44 14.09 -5.31
CA VAL A 7 13.04 13.70 -5.15
C VAL A 7 12.29 14.87 -4.54
N THR A 8 11.22 15.29 -5.22
CA THR A 8 10.38 16.43 -4.85
C THR A 8 9.04 15.96 -4.25
N THR A 9 8.27 16.90 -3.71
CA THR A 9 6.89 16.66 -3.27
C THR A 9 6.02 16.06 -4.37
N GLU A 10 6.20 16.49 -5.62
CA GLU A 10 5.48 15.96 -6.78
C GLU A 10 5.84 14.50 -7.09
N ASP A 11 7.10 14.10 -6.87
CA ASP A 11 7.53 12.71 -7.05
C ASP A 11 6.91 11.79 -5.99
N ILE A 12 6.84 12.25 -4.74
CA ILE A 12 6.16 11.54 -3.64
C ILE A 12 4.67 11.38 -3.95
N LEU A 13 4.02 12.44 -4.44
CA LEU A 13 2.63 12.37 -4.86
C LEU A 13 2.42 11.36 -5.99
N LEU A 14 3.32 11.33 -6.98
CA LEU A 14 3.23 10.37 -8.09
C LEU A 14 3.32 8.93 -7.59
N LYS A 15 4.23 8.65 -6.64
CA LYS A 15 4.37 7.32 -6.02
C LYS A 15 3.14 6.92 -5.23
N LEU A 16 2.55 7.86 -4.51
CA LEU A 16 1.27 7.66 -3.84
C LEU A 16 0.17 7.32 -4.85
N CYS A 17 0.06 8.07 -5.95
CA CYS A 17 -0.93 7.80 -7.01
C CYS A 17 -0.74 6.42 -7.66
N GLN A 18 0.50 6.02 -7.92
CA GLN A 18 0.82 4.68 -8.43
C GLN A 18 0.42 3.59 -7.45
N SER A 19 0.65 3.80 -6.15
CA SER A 19 0.27 2.86 -5.09
C SER A 19 -1.26 2.70 -5.02
N VAL A 20 -1.99 3.82 -5.05
CA VAL A 20 -3.46 3.84 -5.10
C VAL A 20 -4.00 3.08 -6.31
N SER A 21 -3.49 3.41 -7.49
CA SER A 21 -3.93 2.79 -8.75
C SER A 21 -3.61 1.29 -8.77
N SER A 22 -2.41 0.89 -8.35
CA SER A 22 -1.97 -0.51 -8.34
C SER A 22 -2.79 -1.36 -7.36
N VAL A 23 -2.92 -0.92 -6.10
CA VAL A 23 -3.63 -1.69 -5.06
C VAL A 23 -5.10 -1.81 -5.41
N LEU A 24 -5.77 -0.70 -5.78
CA LEU A 24 -7.19 -0.77 -6.13
C LEU A 24 -7.42 -1.59 -7.41
N THR A 25 -6.56 -1.48 -8.41
CA THR A 25 -6.72 -2.27 -9.65
C THR A 25 -6.51 -3.76 -9.39
N SER A 26 -5.50 -4.12 -8.60
CA SER A 26 -5.23 -5.51 -8.25
C SER A 26 -6.33 -6.12 -7.39
N ALA A 27 -6.79 -5.39 -6.37
CA ALA A 27 -7.78 -5.90 -5.43
C ALA A 27 -9.18 -6.03 -6.06
N THR A 28 -9.54 -5.14 -6.97
CA THR A 28 -10.87 -5.13 -7.62
C THR A 28 -10.91 -5.82 -8.98
N ALA A 29 -9.78 -6.28 -9.51
CA ALA A 29 -9.63 -6.75 -10.88
C ALA A 29 -10.22 -5.78 -11.94
N SER A 30 -10.22 -4.48 -11.63
CA SER A 30 -10.85 -3.43 -12.44
C SER A 30 -9.92 -2.22 -12.53
N GLN A 31 -9.74 -1.68 -13.73
CA GLN A 31 -8.80 -0.59 -13.96
C GLN A 31 -9.18 0.68 -13.18
N VAL A 32 -8.26 1.17 -12.35
CA VAL A 32 -8.34 2.48 -11.70
C VAL A 32 -7.24 3.39 -12.24
N SER A 33 -7.63 4.52 -12.82
CA SER A 33 -6.72 5.50 -13.42
C SER A 33 -6.74 6.83 -12.67
N TYR A 34 -5.69 7.64 -12.85
CA TYR A 34 -5.60 8.99 -12.28
C TYR A 34 -5.21 10.03 -13.32
N SER A 35 -5.65 11.26 -13.10
CA SER A 35 -5.32 12.41 -13.93
C SER A 35 -3.82 12.70 -13.90
N ALA A 36 -3.21 12.88 -15.07
CA ALA A 36 -1.83 13.36 -15.20
C ALA A 36 -1.63 14.82 -14.74
N MET A 37 -2.73 15.54 -14.54
CA MET A 37 -2.74 16.90 -14.01
C MET A 37 -3.10 16.92 -12.53
N VAL A 38 -2.33 17.69 -11.76
CA VAL A 38 -2.53 17.90 -10.32
C VAL A 38 -3.06 19.31 -10.06
N GLN A 39 -4.06 19.43 -9.19
CA GLN A 39 -4.59 20.71 -8.75
C GLN A 39 -3.87 21.18 -7.48
N LYS A 40 -3.36 22.42 -7.46
CA LYS A 40 -2.90 23.06 -6.22
C LYS A 40 -4.12 23.49 -5.41
N ILE A 41 -4.15 23.10 -4.14
CA ILE A 41 -5.23 23.43 -3.20
C ILE A 41 -4.63 24.10 -1.96
N ASN A 42 -5.47 24.85 -1.23
CA ASN A 42 -5.02 25.57 -0.03
C ASN A 42 -5.28 24.79 1.26
N LYS A 43 -6.26 23.87 1.24
CA LYS A 43 -6.71 23.11 2.41
C LYS A 43 -7.19 21.73 1.99
N THR A 44 -6.87 20.74 2.81
CA THR A 44 -7.41 19.38 2.72
C THR A 44 -8.75 19.29 3.43
N SER A 45 -9.70 18.55 2.84
CA SER A 45 -11.02 18.38 3.44
C SER A 45 -11.59 17.01 3.15
N LEU A 46 -12.25 16.43 4.14
CA LEU A 46 -13.12 15.29 3.93
C LEU A 46 -14.43 15.78 3.33
N LYS A 47 -14.73 15.32 2.13
CA LYS A 47 -16.00 15.60 1.47
C LYS A 47 -17.09 14.65 2.00
N PRO A 48 -18.38 14.97 1.79
CA PRO A 48 -19.47 14.04 2.07
C PRO A 48 -19.29 12.71 1.33
N ASP A 49 -20.02 11.70 1.79
CA ASP A 49 -19.95 10.29 1.39
C ASP A 49 -18.85 9.56 2.17
N PHE A 50 -17.78 9.13 1.52
CA PHE A 50 -16.72 8.31 2.11
C PHE A 50 -15.39 9.03 2.10
N GLY A 51 -14.95 9.46 3.28
CA GLY A 51 -13.67 10.11 3.48
C GLY A 51 -12.74 9.24 4.32
N CYS A 52 -11.56 8.95 3.80
CA CYS A 52 -10.48 8.34 4.56
C CYS A 52 -9.35 9.35 4.75
N PHE A 53 -8.73 9.36 5.93
CA PHE A 53 -7.50 10.10 6.12
C PHE A 53 -6.46 9.28 6.88
N VAL A 54 -5.19 9.58 6.59
CA VAL A 54 -4.02 8.96 7.20
C VAL A 54 -2.91 10.01 7.33
N LEU A 55 -2.24 9.98 8.46
CA LEU A 55 -1.12 10.83 8.83
C LEU A 55 0.17 10.02 8.73
N PHE A 56 1.17 10.64 8.14
CA PHE A 56 2.54 10.13 8.08
C PHE A 56 3.42 10.99 8.97
N ASP A 57 4.38 10.34 9.63
CA ASP A 57 5.38 10.99 10.44
C ASP A 57 6.75 10.29 10.33
N GLY A 58 7.83 10.97 10.70
CA GLY A 58 9.20 10.46 10.61
C GLY A 58 10.10 11.30 9.70
N GLY A 59 10.65 10.70 8.63
CA GLY A 59 11.54 11.40 7.69
C GLY A 59 10.92 12.61 6.99
N PHE A 60 9.59 12.62 6.88
CA PHE A 60 8.77 13.80 6.64
C PHE A 60 7.39 13.55 7.25
N SER A 61 6.66 14.62 7.53
CA SER A 61 5.29 14.54 8.02
C SER A 61 4.31 14.98 6.94
N GLY A 62 3.13 14.37 6.92
CA GLY A 62 2.11 14.69 5.93
C GLY A 62 0.76 14.07 6.23
N LEU A 63 -0.26 14.54 5.52
CA LEU A 63 -1.63 14.07 5.55
C LEU A 63 -2.03 13.62 4.16
N VAL A 64 -2.56 12.41 4.06
CA VAL A 64 -3.29 11.95 2.87
C VAL A 64 -4.76 11.84 3.20
N VAL A 65 -5.59 12.36 2.31
CA VAL A 65 -7.04 12.28 2.36
C VAL A 65 -7.52 11.68 1.06
N ILE A 66 -8.38 10.67 1.12
CA ILE A 66 -9.08 10.14 -0.06
C ILE A 66 -10.58 10.31 0.16
N ASN A 67 -11.23 10.92 -0.83
CA ASN A 67 -12.66 11.20 -0.83
C ASN A 67 -13.32 10.43 -1.97
N PHE A 68 -13.98 9.32 -1.62
CA PHE A 68 -14.78 8.53 -2.55
C PHE A 68 -16.18 9.12 -2.66
N THR A 69 -16.65 9.27 -3.91
CA THR A 69 -18.08 9.48 -4.15
C THR A 69 -18.85 8.20 -3.83
N SER A 70 -20.11 8.30 -3.44
CA SER A 70 -20.96 7.14 -3.15
C SER A 70 -20.93 6.08 -4.25
N LYS A 71 -20.92 6.52 -5.51
CA LYS A 71 -20.86 5.62 -6.68
C LYS A 71 -19.51 4.93 -6.83
N ALA A 72 -18.41 5.67 -6.65
CA ALA A 72 -17.07 5.08 -6.70
C ALA A 72 -16.82 4.10 -5.56
N ALA A 73 -17.28 4.44 -4.35
CA ALA A 73 -17.21 3.57 -3.18
C ALA A 73 -17.91 2.23 -3.41
N LEU A 74 -19.17 2.28 -3.87
CA LEU A 74 -19.95 1.07 -4.18
C LEU A 74 -19.34 0.24 -5.31
N GLU A 75 -18.81 0.88 -6.35
CA GLU A 75 -18.15 0.16 -7.45
C GLU A 75 -16.90 -0.58 -6.97
N ILE A 76 -16.03 0.09 -6.22
CA ILE A 76 -14.80 -0.52 -5.67
C ILE A 76 -15.16 -1.68 -4.75
N TYR A 77 -16.09 -1.47 -3.81
CA TYR A 77 -16.59 -2.52 -2.92
C TYR A 77 -17.15 -3.71 -3.69
N THR A 78 -18.06 -3.46 -4.63
CA THR A 78 -18.72 -4.50 -5.43
C THR A 78 -17.70 -5.33 -6.20
N ASN A 79 -16.75 -4.68 -6.87
CA ASN A 79 -15.73 -5.36 -7.64
C ASN A 79 -14.77 -6.16 -6.74
N TYR A 80 -14.40 -5.62 -5.58
CA TYR A 80 -13.59 -6.33 -4.60
C TYR A 80 -14.29 -7.60 -4.09
N MET A 81 -15.54 -7.51 -3.67
CA MET A 81 -16.29 -8.65 -3.15
C MET A 81 -16.55 -9.71 -4.22
N ARG A 82 -16.81 -9.30 -5.47
CA ARG A 82 -16.90 -10.22 -6.61
C ARG A 82 -15.58 -10.93 -6.89
N ASN A 83 -14.46 -10.22 -6.81
CA ASN A 83 -13.14 -10.80 -6.98
C ASN A 83 -12.83 -11.83 -5.86
N MET A 84 -13.43 -11.66 -4.68
CA MET A 84 -13.40 -12.62 -3.57
C MET A 84 -14.43 -13.76 -3.71
N GLY A 85 -15.21 -13.81 -4.80
CA GLY A 85 -16.17 -14.88 -5.10
C GLY A 85 -17.57 -14.70 -4.51
N MET A 86 -17.90 -13.54 -3.95
CA MET A 86 -19.24 -13.27 -3.42
C MET A 86 -20.25 -13.00 -4.56
N PRO A 87 -21.45 -13.61 -4.53
CA PRO A 87 -22.45 -13.42 -5.57
C PRO A 87 -23.18 -12.06 -5.43
N GLU A 88 -23.64 -11.50 -6.56
CA GLU A 88 -24.20 -10.14 -6.60
C GLU A 88 -25.40 -9.90 -5.68
N ASN A 89 -26.17 -10.94 -5.39
CA ASN A 89 -27.35 -10.90 -4.54
C ASN A 89 -27.05 -10.76 -3.04
N GLU A 90 -25.80 -10.96 -2.63
CA GLU A 90 -25.34 -10.85 -1.24
C GLU A 90 -24.64 -9.51 -0.95
N LEU A 91 -24.39 -8.70 -2.00
CA LEU A 91 -23.69 -7.44 -1.87
C LEU A 91 -24.56 -6.36 -1.21
N ALA A 92 -23.92 -5.51 -0.40
CA ALA A 92 -24.55 -4.32 0.13
C ALA A 92 -25.02 -3.39 -1.01
N VAL A 93 -26.33 -3.14 -1.06
CA VAL A 93 -26.94 -2.23 -2.06
C VAL A 93 -26.78 -0.76 -1.63
N LEU A 94 -26.68 -0.52 -0.33
CA LEU A 94 -26.59 0.83 0.25
C LEU A 94 -25.14 1.21 0.51
N HIS A 95 -24.74 2.36 -0.03
CA HIS A 95 -23.42 2.95 0.19
C HIS A 95 -23.15 3.16 1.69
N THR A 96 -24.17 3.44 2.51
CA THR A 96 -24.04 3.67 3.97
C THR A 96 -23.87 2.39 4.82
N SER A 97 -23.69 1.22 4.20
CA SER A 97 -23.42 -0.01 4.96
C SER A 97 -22.05 0.08 5.62
N ASP A 98 -21.94 -0.33 6.89
CA ASP A 98 -20.67 -0.39 7.62
C ASP A 98 -19.64 -1.25 6.86
N GLU A 99 -20.12 -2.28 6.16
CA GLU A 99 -19.31 -3.18 5.33
C GLU A 99 -18.55 -2.46 4.21
N VAL A 100 -19.17 -1.48 3.56
CA VAL A 100 -18.51 -0.69 2.50
C VAL A 100 -17.37 0.12 3.11
N GLY A 101 -17.60 0.71 4.29
CA GLY A 101 -16.58 1.44 5.03
C GLY A 101 -15.42 0.55 5.46
N ASP A 102 -15.70 -0.65 5.94
CA ASP A 102 -14.69 -1.62 6.40
C ASP A 102 -13.82 -2.12 5.24
N VAL A 103 -14.43 -2.51 4.12
CA VAL A 103 -13.69 -2.96 2.92
C VAL A 103 -12.82 -1.83 2.37
N LEU A 104 -13.37 -0.62 2.25
CA LEU A 104 -12.58 0.54 1.82
C LEU A 104 -11.46 0.84 2.83
N GLY A 105 -11.71 0.73 4.13
CA GLY A 105 -10.71 0.92 5.18
C GLY A 105 -9.55 -0.06 5.06
N GLU A 106 -9.84 -1.32 4.75
CA GLU A 106 -8.83 -2.35 4.52
C GLU A 106 -8.01 -2.09 3.26
N LEU A 107 -8.66 -1.73 2.15
CA LEU A 107 -7.96 -1.32 0.93
C LEU A 107 -7.07 -0.09 1.17
N MET A 108 -7.51 0.83 2.02
CA MET A 108 -6.72 1.98 2.43
C MET A 108 -5.50 1.59 3.28
N ASN A 109 -5.64 0.62 4.19
CA ASN A 109 -4.49 0.07 4.93
C ASN A 109 -3.43 -0.51 4.00
N GLN A 110 -3.86 -1.29 3.01
CA GLN A 110 -2.96 -1.91 2.03
C GLN A 110 -2.26 -0.86 1.15
N LEU A 111 -3.01 0.12 0.67
CA LEU A 111 -2.49 1.25 -0.12
C LEU A 111 -1.43 2.03 0.64
N VAL A 112 -1.70 2.37 1.90
CA VAL A 112 -0.75 3.10 2.75
C VAL A 112 0.48 2.25 3.02
N GLY A 113 0.32 0.95 3.28
CA GLY A 113 1.44 0.02 3.45
C GLY A 113 2.35 -0.06 2.22
N ASP A 114 1.76 -0.24 1.04
CA ASP A 114 2.48 -0.25 -0.26
C ASP A 114 3.23 1.06 -0.50
N PHE A 115 2.57 2.19 -0.28
CA PHE A 115 3.19 3.51 -0.42
C PHE A 115 4.36 3.70 0.56
N THR A 116 4.16 3.44 1.85
CA THR A 116 5.22 3.58 2.87
C THR A 116 6.42 2.69 2.54
N ASN A 117 6.19 1.46 2.08
CA ASN A 117 7.27 0.56 1.67
C ASN A 117 8.05 1.10 0.46
N LYS A 118 7.36 1.63 -0.55
CA LYS A 118 8.00 2.25 -1.72
C LYS A 118 8.85 3.44 -1.33
N ILE A 119 8.32 4.34 -0.49
CA ILE A 119 9.06 5.50 -0.01
C ILE A 119 10.25 5.11 0.87
N ARG A 120 10.08 4.12 1.74
CA ARG A 120 11.16 3.60 2.59
C ARG A 120 12.33 3.08 1.75
N LYS A 121 12.06 2.35 0.68
CA LYS A 121 13.08 1.84 -0.24
C LYS A 121 13.74 2.96 -1.06
N GLU A 122 12.95 3.91 -1.54
CA GLU A 122 13.42 4.97 -2.44
C GLU A 122 14.18 6.10 -1.73
N LEU A 123 13.75 6.47 -0.52
CA LEU A 123 14.37 7.55 0.26
C LEU A 123 15.32 7.06 1.35
N GLN A 124 15.43 5.74 1.55
CA GLN A 124 16.17 5.13 2.66
C GLN A 124 15.83 5.74 4.04
N THR A 125 14.58 6.17 4.20
CA THR A 125 14.10 6.79 5.43
C THR A 125 12.97 5.98 6.05
N ASN A 126 12.80 6.09 7.37
CA ASN A 126 11.70 5.45 8.06
C ASN A 126 10.53 6.43 8.21
N ILE A 127 9.34 5.96 7.87
CA ILE A 127 8.09 6.70 8.01
C ILE A 127 7.14 5.80 8.77
N THR A 128 6.50 6.35 9.79
CA THR A 128 5.42 5.72 10.49
C THR A 128 4.10 6.30 9.99
N GLN A 129 3.06 5.47 9.98
CA GLN A 129 1.70 5.92 9.71
C GLN A 129 0.82 5.65 10.91
N ASN A 130 -0.18 6.50 11.14
CA ASN A 130 -1.32 6.11 11.95
C ASN A 130 -2.23 5.15 11.14
N GLN A 131 -3.19 4.52 11.80
CA GLN A 131 -4.19 3.73 11.10
C GLN A 131 -5.13 4.65 10.30
N PRO A 132 -5.32 4.38 8.99
CA PRO A 132 -6.37 4.97 8.19
C PRO A 132 -7.72 4.95 8.91
N LYS A 133 -8.38 6.10 9.00
CA LYS A 133 -9.72 6.21 9.57
C LYS A 133 -10.71 6.49 8.46
N MET A 134 -11.58 5.51 8.20
CA MET A 134 -12.72 5.67 7.29
C MET A 134 -13.85 6.38 8.03
N LEU A 135 -14.43 7.39 7.39
CA LEU A 135 -15.54 8.17 7.92
C LEU A 135 -16.63 8.30 6.85
N ALA A 136 -17.84 7.85 7.19
CA ALA A 136 -19.04 8.18 6.45
C ALA A 136 -19.55 9.56 6.90
N LEU A 137 -19.54 10.54 6.01
CA LEU A 137 -19.86 11.93 6.35
C LEU A 137 -21.06 12.44 5.56
N ASN A 138 -21.97 13.12 6.25
CA ASN A 138 -23.08 13.84 5.62
C ASN A 138 -22.75 15.32 5.32
N LYS A 139 -21.62 15.82 5.84
CA LYS A 139 -21.17 17.20 5.69
C LYS A 139 -19.67 17.24 5.47
N GLN A 140 -19.21 18.26 4.75
CA GLN A 140 -17.78 18.48 4.55
C GLN A 140 -17.10 18.87 5.87
N VAL A 141 -15.98 18.22 6.18
CA VAL A 141 -15.15 18.50 7.35
C VAL A 141 -13.77 18.95 6.87
N ASN A 142 -13.32 20.12 7.31
CA ASN A 142 -11.95 20.56 7.06
C ASN A 142 -11.02 19.84 8.02
N LEU A 143 -9.99 19.19 7.47
CA LEU A 143 -8.92 18.59 8.25
C LEU A 143 -7.75 19.56 8.27
N SER A 144 -7.45 20.06 9.46
CA SER A 144 -6.21 20.77 9.75
C SER A 144 -5.38 19.88 10.67
N VAL A 145 -4.14 19.63 10.29
CA VAL A 145 -3.21 18.86 11.11
C VAL A 145 -2.26 19.85 11.74
N ASP A 146 -2.22 19.88 13.07
CA ASP A 146 -1.29 20.71 13.85
C ASP A 146 0.08 20.03 13.96
N THR A 147 0.49 19.37 12.88
CA THR A 147 1.89 19.09 12.61
C THR A 147 2.51 20.43 12.27
N ASN A 148 3.60 20.82 12.93
CA ASN A 148 4.34 22.07 12.69
C ASN A 148 4.98 22.06 11.28
N LEU A 149 4.13 22.07 10.25
CA LEU A 149 4.48 21.96 8.85
C LEU A 149 5.08 23.30 8.39
N ASP A 150 6.34 23.30 7.99
CA ASP A 150 6.98 24.46 7.39
C ASP A 150 6.60 24.57 5.90
N ARG A 151 5.89 25.66 5.56
CA ARG A 151 5.39 25.95 4.21
C ARG A 151 4.61 24.77 3.60
N PRO A 152 3.44 24.41 4.18
CA PRO A 152 2.67 23.26 3.73
C PRO A 152 2.24 23.42 2.27
N GLN A 153 2.40 22.35 1.51
CA GLN A 153 1.91 22.24 0.15
C GLN A 153 0.82 21.19 0.08
N ALA A 154 -0.36 21.61 -0.39
CA ALA A 154 -1.46 20.70 -0.64
C ALA A 154 -1.71 20.53 -2.14
N ARG A 155 -1.95 19.29 -2.55
CA ARG A 155 -2.17 18.85 -3.92
C ARG A 155 -3.38 17.93 -3.96
N ARG A 156 -4.22 18.09 -4.99
CA ARG A 156 -5.35 17.20 -5.27
C ARG A 156 -5.20 16.53 -6.62
N VAL A 157 -5.47 15.24 -6.66
CA VAL A 157 -5.49 14.42 -7.87
C VAL A 157 -6.87 13.77 -8.01
N THR A 158 -7.40 13.77 -9.23
CA THR A 158 -8.66 13.09 -9.56
C THR A 158 -8.36 11.69 -10.06
N PHE A 159 -9.08 10.72 -9.52
CA PHE A 159 -9.09 9.33 -9.97
C PHE A 159 -10.39 9.00 -10.69
N SER A 160 -10.35 8.00 -11.54
CA SER A 160 -11.49 7.47 -12.28
C SER A 160 -11.44 5.94 -12.30
N THR A 161 -12.57 5.35 -11.94
CA THR A 161 -12.84 3.91 -11.99
C THR A 161 -13.22 3.48 -13.42
N ALA A 162 -13.44 2.17 -13.62
CA ALA A 162 -13.79 1.61 -14.93
C ALA A 162 -15.14 2.13 -15.45
N ASN A 163 -16.09 2.41 -14.56
CA ASN A 163 -17.39 3.00 -14.94
C ASN A 163 -17.38 4.54 -14.91
N ASN A 164 -16.20 5.17 -14.98
CA ASN A 164 -16.02 6.63 -14.96
C ASN A 164 -16.55 7.31 -13.68
N ASN A 165 -16.72 6.58 -12.58
CA ASN A 165 -16.97 7.19 -11.27
C ASN A 165 -15.68 7.77 -10.72
N ILE A 166 -15.77 9.00 -10.21
CA ILE A 166 -14.59 9.75 -9.75
C ILE A 166 -14.44 9.70 -8.23
N PHE A 167 -13.20 9.81 -7.79
CA PHE A 167 -12.84 10.09 -6.41
C PHE A 167 -11.59 10.97 -6.37
N TYR A 168 -11.30 11.57 -5.23
CA TYR A 168 -10.20 12.53 -5.09
C TYR A 168 -9.19 12.04 -4.07
N LEU A 169 -7.92 12.18 -4.40
CA LEU A 169 -6.81 12.07 -3.45
C LEU A 169 -6.28 13.47 -3.17
N GLU A 170 -6.05 13.79 -1.91
CA GLU A 170 -5.41 15.02 -1.47
C GLU A 170 -4.19 14.66 -0.62
N LEU A 171 -3.04 15.23 -0.95
CA LEU A 171 -1.81 15.13 -0.17
C LEU A 171 -1.47 16.52 0.35
N ALA A 172 -1.22 16.64 1.65
CA ALA A 172 -0.63 17.84 2.26
C ALA A 172 0.65 17.44 2.99
N MET A 173 1.77 18.08 2.65
CA MET A 173 3.05 17.85 3.31
C MET A 173 3.96 19.07 3.19
N ASP A 174 5.05 19.08 3.92
CA ASP A 174 6.05 20.15 3.84
C ASP A 174 6.74 20.20 2.49
N LYS A 175 7.04 21.43 2.06
CA LYS A 175 7.89 21.63 0.88
C LYS A 175 9.30 21.15 1.20
N THR A 176 9.58 19.92 0.82
CA THR A 176 10.86 19.24 1.06
C THR A 176 11.43 18.72 -0.26
N GLU A 177 12.76 18.71 -0.33
CA GLU A 177 13.52 18.15 -1.45
C GLU A 177 14.54 17.16 -0.89
N PHE A 178 14.49 15.92 -1.35
CA PHE A 178 15.44 14.88 -0.94
C PHE A 178 16.53 14.80 -2.00
N ILE A 179 17.74 15.21 -1.62
CA ILE A 179 18.90 15.22 -2.51
C ILE A 179 19.73 13.98 -2.21
N GLN A 180 19.91 13.12 -3.21
CA GLN A 180 20.78 11.96 -3.08
C GLN A 180 22.23 12.41 -2.89
N LEU A 181 22.82 12.05 -1.75
CA LEU A 181 24.23 12.35 -1.43
C LEU A 181 25.18 11.24 -1.89
N GLU A 182 24.75 9.99 -1.79
CA GLU A 182 25.54 8.80 -2.15
C GLU A 182 24.75 7.89 -3.09
N GLU A 183 25.45 7.19 -3.99
CA GLU A 183 24.84 6.14 -4.81
C GLU A 183 24.55 4.92 -3.92
N PHE A 184 23.29 4.46 -3.93
CA PHE A 184 22.87 3.25 -3.25
C PHE A 184 22.02 2.40 -4.21
N GLU A 185 22.07 1.10 -4.03
CA GLU A 185 21.21 0.17 -4.75
C GLU A 185 19.83 0.14 -4.07
N ILE A 186 18.78 0.40 -4.85
CA ILE A 186 17.41 0.18 -4.37
C ILE A 186 17.21 -1.33 -4.36
N ALA A 187 17.08 -1.91 -3.17
CA ALA A 187 16.82 -3.34 -3.03
C ALA A 187 15.57 -3.72 -3.85
N GLU A 188 15.74 -4.67 -4.79
CA GLU A 188 14.64 -5.20 -5.58
C GLU A 188 13.55 -5.77 -4.66
N ASP A 189 12.29 -5.76 -5.13
CA ASP A 189 11.20 -6.43 -4.42
C ASP A 189 11.48 -7.93 -4.39
N GLU A 190 11.97 -8.44 -3.25
CA GLU A 190 12.05 -9.88 -3.02
C GLU A 190 10.62 -10.45 -3.02
N CYS A 191 10.29 -11.21 -4.06
CA CYS A 191 9.00 -11.86 -4.16
C CYS A 191 8.88 -12.91 -3.02
N PRO A 192 7.80 -12.93 -2.23
CA PRO A 192 7.61 -13.92 -1.17
C PRO A 192 7.76 -15.37 -1.67
N ASP A 193 7.30 -15.63 -2.89
CA ASP A 193 7.45 -16.93 -3.56
C ASP A 193 8.92 -17.28 -3.80
N SER A 194 9.77 -16.30 -4.15
CA SER A 194 11.21 -16.51 -4.31
C SER A 194 11.90 -16.85 -2.99
N ILE A 195 11.45 -16.26 -1.88
CA ILE A 195 11.95 -16.57 -0.53
C ILE A 195 11.52 -17.98 -0.11
N LEU A 196 10.26 -18.34 -0.37
CA LEU A 196 9.72 -19.68 -0.11
C LEU A 196 10.44 -20.74 -0.94
N GLU A 197 10.66 -20.47 -2.24
CA GLU A 197 11.38 -21.37 -3.14
C GLU A 197 12.86 -21.51 -2.72
N ALA A 198 13.52 -20.41 -2.35
CA ALA A 198 14.89 -20.43 -1.84
C ALA A 198 15.00 -21.23 -0.52
N THR A 199 14.00 -21.11 0.35
CA THR A 199 13.94 -21.85 1.62
C THR A 199 13.66 -23.34 1.36
N GLN A 200 12.76 -23.66 0.44
CA GLN A 200 12.50 -25.05 0.02
C GLN A 200 13.73 -25.69 -0.62
N LYS A 201 14.44 -24.96 -1.51
CA LYS A 201 15.69 -25.45 -2.11
C LYS A 201 16.77 -25.71 -1.06
N LYS A 202 16.97 -24.79 -0.10
CA LYS A 202 17.89 -24.99 1.03
C LYS A 202 17.52 -26.20 1.89
N MET A 203 16.23 -26.44 2.14
CA MET A 203 15.77 -27.63 2.87
C MET A 203 15.98 -28.92 2.07
N GLN A 204 15.83 -28.91 0.74
CA GLN A 204 16.08 -30.08 -0.10
C GLN A 204 17.57 -30.42 -0.23
N GLU A 205 18.44 -29.40 -0.29
CA GLU A 205 19.89 -29.59 -0.31
C GLU A 205 20.43 -30.14 1.03
N ALA A 206 19.82 -29.75 2.15
CA ALA A 206 20.14 -30.31 3.47
C ALA A 206 19.66 -31.76 3.66
N ASN A 207 18.79 -32.27 2.78
CA ASN A 207 18.20 -33.62 2.87
C ASN A 207 18.74 -34.60 1.81
N LYS A 208 19.85 -34.27 1.14
CA LYS A 208 20.51 -35.18 0.22
C LYS A 208 21.22 -36.29 1.02
N PRO A 209 20.91 -37.60 0.82
CA PRO A 209 21.61 -38.67 1.49
C PRO A 209 23.07 -38.66 1.02
N ALA A 210 24.02 -38.60 1.95
CA ALA A 210 25.39 -38.99 1.67
C ALA A 210 25.35 -40.46 1.20
N GLN A 211 25.87 -40.74 0.01
CA GLN A 211 26.02 -42.12 -0.48
C GLN A 211 26.90 -42.89 0.51
N SER A 212 26.27 -43.74 1.32
CA SER A 212 26.96 -44.72 2.16
C SER A 212 27.37 -45.90 1.28
N SER A 213 28.67 -46.00 1.03
CA SER A 213 29.34 -47.28 0.84
C SER A 213 28.95 -48.20 2.00
N GLY A 214 28.37 -49.34 1.65
CA GLY A 214 27.69 -50.21 2.59
C GLY A 214 28.57 -50.95 3.60
N ASN A 215 27.83 -51.51 4.55
CA ASN A 215 28.14 -52.52 5.57
C ASN A 215 28.57 -52.06 6.97
N ASP A 216 27.87 -52.67 7.94
CA ASP A 216 28.26 -52.90 9.33
C ASP A 216 27.97 -51.85 10.41
N SER A 217 26.87 -51.09 10.32
CA SER A 217 26.38 -50.31 11.48
C SER A 217 25.17 -50.91 12.20
N ALA A 218 24.41 -51.79 11.54
CA ALA A 218 23.22 -52.41 12.14
C ALA A 218 23.54 -53.68 12.94
N ALA A 219 24.67 -54.35 12.65
CA ALA A 219 25.12 -55.54 13.37
C ALA A 219 25.79 -55.18 14.71
N ASP A 220 26.60 -54.10 14.74
CA ASP A 220 27.30 -53.65 15.95
C ASP A 220 26.35 -53.17 17.07
N LEU A 221 25.20 -52.58 16.70
CA LEU A 221 24.22 -52.11 17.68
C LEU A 221 23.44 -53.24 18.37
N LEU A 222 23.34 -54.40 17.73
CA LEU A 222 22.65 -55.57 18.30
C LEU A 222 23.56 -56.32 19.28
N ASP A 223 24.85 -56.40 18.96
CA ASP A 223 25.85 -57.04 19.82
C ASP A 223 26.09 -56.22 21.11
N GLU A 224 26.01 -54.88 21.04
CA GLU A 224 26.13 -53.99 22.20
C GLU A 224 24.88 -54.02 23.13
N LEU A 225 23.73 -54.45 22.63
CA LEU A 225 22.49 -54.61 23.40
C LEU A 225 22.33 -56.01 24.04
N GLY A 226 23.25 -56.95 23.73
CA GLY A 226 23.27 -58.27 24.35
C GLY A 226 22.02 -59.12 24.09
N ILE A 227 21.39 -58.95 22.92
CA ILE A 227 20.23 -59.74 22.46
C ILE A 227 20.51 -60.35 21.08
#